data_AF-A0A7H0YDG8-F1
#
_entry.id   AF-A0A7H0YDG8-F1
#
_cell.length_a   1.000
_cell.length_b   1.000
_cell.length_c   1.000
_cell.angle_alpha   90.00
_cell.angle_beta   90.00
_cell.angle_gamma   90.00
#
_symmetry.space_group_name_H-M   'P 1'
#
loop_
_entity.id
_entity.type
_entity.pdbx_description
1 polymer ?
#
loop_
_entity_poly.entity_id
_entity_poly.type
_entity_poly.pdbx_seq_one_letter_code
_entity_poly.pdbx_strand_id
1 'polypeptide(L)'
;MDKVCQSCGMPLEHEDQYGTDAQRHKTDEYCKYCYKEGEFVQPELTMEGMIQQSVPFLVEEGMQEEEATSMLRNYLPFLKRWRSSEDTGLTLDGPIREEYRGEIRLIGLKARTSNQNEQTSHGIIPNMWERFWSEDVPGRIKEKAGHASVYGCYSDYENGALGEYTFFIGKEAAVDFQTPDDLEELVIPAARYAIFQATQEPSSVFRVWQTIWEWAATGQGERTYTGDFEVYGSPDEPVLIYIAIK
;
A
#
# COMPACT_ATOMS: atom_id res chain seq x y z
N MET A 1 -22.01 11.54 -12.50
CA MET A 1 -21.13 10.86 -11.53
C MET A 1 -21.43 9.40 -11.71
N ASP A 2 -20.49 8.69 -12.33
CA ASP A 2 -20.69 7.30 -12.71
C ASP A 2 -20.73 6.47 -11.43
N LYS A 3 -21.86 5.81 -11.20
CA LYS A 3 -22.07 5.00 -9.99
C LYS A 3 -21.42 3.66 -10.23
N VAL A 4 -20.66 3.17 -9.25
CA VAL A 4 -19.97 1.88 -9.30
C VAL A 4 -20.29 1.10 -8.05
N CYS A 5 -20.45 -0.22 -8.21
CA CYS A 5 -20.71 -1.14 -7.11
C CYS A 5 -19.55 -1.08 -6.10
N GLN A 6 -19.85 -0.73 -4.85
CA GLN A 6 -18.88 -0.62 -3.76
C GLN A 6 -18.41 -1.98 -3.20
N SER A 7 -18.55 -3.06 -3.99
CA SER A 7 -18.10 -4.42 -3.69
C SER A 7 -17.29 -5.02 -4.85
N CYS A 8 -17.76 -4.95 -6.09
CA CYS A 8 -17.03 -5.53 -7.23
C CYS A 8 -16.49 -4.49 -8.23
N GLY A 9 -16.77 -3.21 -8.04
CA GLY A 9 -16.34 -2.15 -8.96
C GLY A 9 -17.15 -2.05 -10.26
N MET A 10 -18.12 -2.94 -10.48
CA MET A 10 -18.96 -2.95 -11.68
C MET A 10 -19.75 -1.64 -11.83
N PRO A 11 -19.73 -0.99 -13.01
CA PRO A 11 -20.57 0.17 -13.31
C PRO A 11 -22.06 -0.11 -13.09
N LEU A 12 -22.75 0.87 -12.52
CA LEU A 12 -24.18 0.85 -12.19
C LEU A 12 -24.90 1.90 -13.04
N GLU A 13 -24.98 1.63 -14.34
CA GLU A 13 -25.57 2.51 -15.36
C GLU A 13 -27.11 2.46 -15.36
N HIS A 14 -27.68 1.33 -14.92
CA HIS A 14 -29.11 1.06 -14.99
C HIS A 14 -29.65 0.51 -13.67
N GLU A 15 -30.88 0.90 -13.31
CA GLU A 15 -31.47 0.49 -12.02
C GLU A 15 -31.76 -1.02 -11.92
N ASP A 16 -31.76 -1.76 -13.03
CA ASP A 16 -31.91 -3.22 -12.98
C ASP A 16 -30.60 -3.91 -12.55
N GLN A 17 -29.49 -3.17 -12.46
CA GLN A 17 -28.21 -3.62 -11.91
C GLN A 17 -28.12 -3.41 -10.41
N TYR A 18 -29.02 -2.64 -9.79
CA TYR A 18 -28.97 -2.24 -8.37
C TYR A 18 -29.30 -3.42 -7.43
N GLY A 19 -28.59 -3.48 -6.31
CA GLY A 19 -28.85 -4.39 -5.20
C GLY A 19 -30.10 -4.01 -4.42
N THR A 20 -30.43 -4.77 -3.36
CA THR A 20 -31.60 -4.49 -2.52
C THR A 20 -31.29 -4.50 -1.03
N ASP A 21 -31.91 -3.57 -0.29
CA ASP A 21 -31.87 -3.53 1.18
C ASP A 21 -32.80 -4.57 1.83
N ALA A 22 -32.82 -4.64 3.16
CA ALA A 22 -33.66 -5.58 3.91
C ALA A 22 -35.18 -5.36 3.73
N GLN A 23 -35.59 -4.18 3.25
CA GLN A 23 -36.96 -3.86 2.89
C GLN A 23 -37.26 -4.06 1.39
N ARG A 24 -36.29 -4.61 0.64
CA ARG A 24 -36.32 -4.84 -0.81
C ARG A 24 -36.37 -3.57 -1.66
N HIS A 25 -36.01 -2.42 -1.10
CA HIS A 25 -35.79 -1.23 -1.91
C HIS A 25 -34.45 -1.33 -2.63
N LYS A 26 -34.38 -0.78 -3.84
CA LYS A 26 -33.15 -0.76 -4.62
C LYS A 26 -32.11 0.16 -3.96
N THR A 27 -30.86 -0.26 -3.96
CA THR A 27 -29.70 0.56 -3.58
C THR A 27 -28.73 0.68 -4.75
N ASP A 28 -28.28 1.91 -4.99
CA ASP A 28 -27.30 2.25 -6.02
C ASP A 28 -25.85 2.18 -5.50
N GLU A 29 -25.66 1.67 -4.28
CA GLU A 29 -24.35 1.48 -3.66
C GLU A 29 -23.70 0.15 -4.05
N TYR A 30 -24.51 -0.88 -4.28
CA TYR A 30 -24.05 -2.23 -4.61
C TYR A 30 -24.86 -2.79 -5.77
N CYS A 31 -24.26 -3.68 -6.57
CA CYS A 31 -24.97 -4.37 -7.64
C CYS A 31 -25.81 -5.54 -7.11
N LYS A 32 -26.80 -5.95 -7.89
CA LYS A 32 -27.66 -7.12 -7.62
C LYS A 32 -26.90 -8.42 -7.44
N TYR A 33 -25.66 -8.53 -7.94
CA TYR A 33 -24.85 -9.73 -7.78
C TYR A 33 -24.08 -9.76 -6.46
N CYS A 34 -23.81 -8.60 -5.88
CA CYS A 34 -23.07 -8.48 -4.63
C CYS A 34 -23.98 -8.38 -3.41
N TYR A 35 -25.12 -7.70 -3.51
CA TYR A 35 -25.94 -7.36 -2.34
C TYR A 35 -27.44 -7.54 -2.63
N LYS A 36 -28.12 -8.34 -1.82
CA LYS A 36 -29.54 -8.63 -1.94
C LYS A 36 -30.19 -8.75 -0.57
N GLU A 37 -31.39 -8.19 -0.45
CA GLU A 37 -32.24 -8.31 0.73
C GLU A 37 -31.54 -7.89 2.04
N GLY A 38 -30.63 -6.91 1.97
CA GLY A 38 -29.91 -6.39 3.13
C GLY A 38 -28.60 -7.11 3.45
N GLU A 39 -28.21 -8.12 2.67
CA GLU A 39 -27.01 -8.92 2.93
C GLU A 39 -26.14 -9.09 1.68
N PHE A 40 -24.83 -9.29 1.90
CA PHE A 40 -23.94 -9.69 0.81
C PHE A 40 -24.26 -11.12 0.37
N VAL A 41 -24.42 -11.32 -0.94
CA VAL A 41 -24.73 -12.65 -1.52
C VAL A 41 -23.67 -13.69 -1.19
N GLN A 42 -22.42 -13.27 -1.03
CA GLN A 42 -21.30 -14.10 -0.62
C GLN A 42 -20.59 -13.42 0.57
N PRO A 43 -21.06 -13.59 1.82
CA PRO A 43 -20.55 -12.85 2.97
C PRO A 43 -19.08 -13.17 3.28
N GLU A 44 -18.68 -14.43 3.12
CA GLU A 44 -17.31 -14.92 3.37
C GLU A 44 -16.35 -14.70 2.18
N LEU A 45 -16.78 -14.00 1.13
CA LEU A 45 -15.92 -13.76 -0.04
C LEU A 45 -14.75 -12.86 0.37
N THR A 46 -13.53 -13.34 0.13
CA THR A 46 -12.31 -12.57 0.33
C THR A 46 -12.08 -11.61 -0.85
N MET A 47 -11.25 -10.60 -0.65
CA MET A 47 -10.85 -9.69 -1.74
C MET A 47 -10.19 -10.46 -2.89
N GLU A 48 -9.30 -11.42 -2.60
CA GLU A 48 -8.69 -12.28 -3.62
C GLU A 48 -9.75 -13.11 -4.36
N GLY A 49 -10.76 -13.62 -3.64
CA GLY A 49 -11.89 -14.31 -4.27
C GLY A 49 -12.71 -13.38 -5.20
N MET A 50 -12.88 -12.11 -4.83
CA MET A 50 -13.53 -11.12 -5.70
C MET A 50 -12.72 -10.84 -6.97
N ILE A 51 -11.39 -10.74 -6.85
CA ILE A 51 -10.49 -10.58 -8.01
C ILE A 51 -10.66 -11.77 -8.95
N GLN A 52 -10.54 -12.99 -8.43
CA GLN A 52 -10.68 -14.23 -9.22
C GLN A 52 -12.04 -14.35 -9.92
N GLN A 53 -13.12 -13.87 -9.30
CA GLN A 53 -14.45 -13.85 -9.92
C GLN A 53 -14.61 -12.75 -10.98
N SER A 54 -13.89 -11.64 -10.84
CA SER A 54 -14.04 -10.46 -11.71
C SER A 54 -13.12 -10.50 -12.94
N VAL A 55 -11.93 -11.10 -12.82
CA VAL A 55 -10.93 -11.20 -13.90
C VAL A 55 -11.50 -11.81 -15.19
N PRO A 56 -12.24 -12.94 -15.17
CA PRO A 56 -12.76 -13.54 -16.40
C PRO A 56 -13.63 -12.59 -17.22
N PHE A 57 -14.45 -11.75 -16.58
CA PHE A 57 -15.30 -10.78 -17.28
C PHE A 57 -14.48 -9.69 -17.99
N LEU A 58 -13.43 -9.18 -17.33
CA LEU A 58 -12.54 -8.18 -17.94
C LEU A 58 -11.73 -8.76 -19.11
N VAL A 59 -11.34 -10.03 -19.01
CA VAL A 59 -10.67 -10.75 -20.10
C VAL A 59 -11.61 -10.93 -21.29
N GLU A 60 -12.89 -11.27 -21.05
CA GLU A 60 -13.92 -11.32 -22.09
C GLU A 60 -14.14 -9.95 -22.76
N GLU A 61 -13.99 -8.85 -22.01
CA GLU A 61 -14.04 -7.48 -22.52
C GLU A 61 -12.75 -7.02 -23.23
N GLY A 62 -11.71 -7.86 -23.26
CA GLY A 62 -10.49 -7.65 -24.04
C GLY A 62 -9.26 -7.24 -23.25
N MET A 63 -9.31 -7.21 -21.91
CA MET A 63 -8.11 -7.03 -21.08
C MET A 63 -7.25 -8.30 -21.03
N GLN A 64 -5.95 -8.14 -20.82
CA GLN A 64 -5.10 -9.29 -20.50
C GLN A 64 -5.33 -9.71 -19.04
N GLU A 65 -5.22 -11.01 -18.75
CA GLU A 65 -5.52 -11.57 -17.43
C GLU A 65 -4.66 -10.96 -16.31
N GLU A 66 -3.35 -10.82 -16.56
CA GLU A 66 -2.42 -10.19 -15.61
C GLU A 66 -2.78 -8.71 -15.38
N GLU A 67 -3.10 -7.97 -16.46
CA GLU A 67 -3.49 -6.57 -16.37
C GLU A 67 -4.81 -6.38 -15.62
N ALA A 68 -5.81 -7.24 -15.87
CA ALA A 68 -7.09 -7.25 -15.15
C ALA A 68 -6.90 -7.57 -13.67
N THR A 69 -6.06 -8.55 -13.35
CA THR A 69 -5.72 -8.93 -11.97
C THR A 69 -5.05 -7.77 -11.24
N SER A 70 -4.03 -7.17 -11.86
CA SER A 70 -3.33 -5.99 -11.34
C SER A 70 -4.30 -4.82 -11.14
N MET A 71 -5.14 -4.52 -12.13
CA MET A 71 -6.12 -3.43 -12.03
C MET A 71 -7.09 -3.66 -10.86
N LEU A 72 -7.62 -4.87 -10.69
CA LEU A 72 -8.57 -5.18 -9.62
C LEU A 72 -7.89 -5.18 -8.24
N ARG A 73 -6.67 -5.71 -8.12
CA ARG A 73 -5.86 -5.61 -6.89
C ARG A 73 -5.63 -4.17 -6.48
N ASN A 74 -5.43 -3.29 -7.46
CA ASN A 74 -5.27 -1.86 -7.25
C ASN A 74 -6.61 -1.16 -6.95
N TYR A 75 -7.74 -1.60 -7.49
CA TYR A 75 -8.99 -0.86 -7.39
C TYR A 75 -9.89 -1.28 -6.22
N LEU A 76 -10.04 -2.59 -6.00
CA LEU A 76 -10.97 -3.13 -4.99
C LEU A 76 -10.71 -2.63 -3.57
N PRO A 77 -9.46 -2.46 -3.08
CA PRO A 77 -9.22 -1.98 -1.72
C PRO A 77 -9.95 -0.66 -1.37
N PHE A 78 -10.23 0.19 -2.36
CA PHE A 78 -10.91 1.47 -2.14
C PHE A 78 -12.42 1.38 -1.98
N LEU A 79 -13.02 0.25 -2.33
CA LEU A 79 -14.46 0.08 -2.27
C LEU A 79 -14.91 -0.16 -0.82
N LYS A 80 -16.10 0.33 -0.45
CA LYS A 80 -16.61 0.29 0.93
C LYS A 80 -16.64 -1.09 1.56
N ARG A 81 -16.84 -2.15 0.77
CA ARG A 81 -16.83 -3.53 1.27
C ARG A 81 -15.45 -3.96 1.79
N TRP A 82 -14.38 -3.48 1.17
CA TRP A 82 -13.01 -3.97 1.38
C TRP A 82 -12.16 -3.01 2.19
N ARG A 83 -12.50 -1.72 2.19
CA ARG A 83 -11.81 -0.73 3.02
C ARG A 83 -12.00 -1.07 4.50
N SER A 84 -10.94 -0.93 5.28
CA SER A 84 -11.00 -1.19 6.72
C SER A 84 -11.82 -0.08 7.39
N SER A 85 -12.54 -0.42 8.47
CA SER A 85 -13.24 0.58 9.29
C SER A 85 -12.28 1.59 9.91
N GLU A 86 -11.01 1.22 10.06
CA GLU A 86 -9.94 2.09 10.58
C GLU A 86 -9.48 3.15 9.57
N ASP A 87 -9.73 2.95 8.27
CA ASP A 87 -9.38 3.94 7.24
C ASP A 87 -10.35 5.13 7.21
N THR A 88 -11.50 5.04 7.89
CA THR A 88 -12.56 6.05 7.86
C THR A 88 -12.13 7.40 8.43
N GLY A 89 -11.00 7.46 9.14
CA GLY A 89 -10.38 8.68 9.66
C GLY A 89 -9.10 9.12 8.95
N LEU A 90 -8.64 8.40 7.91
CA LEU A 90 -7.45 8.78 7.16
C LEU A 90 -7.78 9.91 6.18
N THR A 91 -6.95 10.97 6.17
CA THR A 91 -7.02 12.01 5.15
C THR A 91 -6.36 11.47 3.89
N LEU A 92 -7.17 11.09 2.90
CA LEU A 92 -6.70 10.59 1.61
C LEU A 92 -6.59 11.70 0.54
N ASP A 93 -6.82 12.96 0.92
CA ASP A 93 -6.79 14.10 -0.02
C ASP A 93 -5.40 14.75 -0.16
N GLY A 94 -4.35 14.15 0.42
CA GLY A 94 -2.98 14.67 0.38
C GLY A 94 -2.18 14.41 1.67
N PRO A 95 -0.98 15.00 1.80
CA PRO A 95 -0.15 14.78 2.98
C PRO A 95 -0.75 15.46 4.22
N ILE A 96 -0.62 14.79 5.36
CA ILE A 96 -1.08 15.31 6.66
C ILE A 96 -0.18 16.45 7.18
N ARG A 97 1.09 16.47 6.76
CA ARG A 97 2.07 17.54 7.04
C ARG A 97 3.31 17.37 6.15
N GLU A 98 4.17 18.38 6.17
CA GLU A 98 5.50 18.33 5.58
C GLU A 98 6.57 18.54 6.67
N GLU A 99 7.72 17.89 6.53
CA GLU A 99 8.81 17.94 7.51
C GLU A 99 10.18 17.89 6.81
N TYR A 100 11.17 18.59 7.34
CA TYR A 100 12.56 18.37 6.94
C TYR A 100 13.20 17.33 7.85
N ARG A 101 13.84 16.33 7.26
CA ARG A 101 14.61 15.33 8.00
C ARG A 101 16.06 15.36 7.57
N GLY A 102 16.94 15.21 8.55
CA GLY A 102 18.36 14.98 8.33
C GLY A 102 18.63 13.62 7.69
N GLU A 103 19.90 13.34 7.47
CA GLU A 103 20.34 12.03 6.99
C GLU A 103 19.96 10.92 7.98
N ILE A 104 19.51 9.79 7.45
CA ILE A 104 19.11 8.61 8.22
C ILE A 104 19.99 7.45 7.80
N ARG A 105 20.68 6.84 8.76
CA ARG A 105 21.47 5.63 8.56
C ARG A 105 20.71 4.41 9.08
N LEU A 106 20.46 3.46 8.20
CA LEU A 106 19.72 2.24 8.49
C LEU A 106 20.58 1.00 8.26
N ILE A 107 20.32 -0.04 9.04
CA ILE A 107 20.90 -1.37 8.87
C ILE A 107 19.78 -2.40 8.78
N GLY A 108 19.93 -3.38 7.90
CA GLY A 108 18.95 -4.45 7.73
C GLY A 108 19.12 -5.24 6.44
N LEU A 109 18.00 -5.62 5.82
CA LEU A 109 17.99 -6.42 4.60
C LEU A 109 17.74 -5.51 3.38
N LYS A 110 18.28 -5.91 2.23
CA LYS A 110 18.14 -5.21 0.95
C LYS A 110 17.73 -6.20 -0.14
N ALA A 111 16.84 -5.77 -1.04
CA ALA A 111 16.53 -6.50 -2.26
C ALA A 111 16.20 -5.56 -3.42
N ARG A 112 16.36 -6.07 -4.65
CA ARG A 112 15.93 -5.38 -5.87
C ARG A 112 14.59 -5.93 -6.32
N THR A 113 13.64 -5.06 -6.64
CA THR A 113 12.33 -5.47 -7.14
C THR A 113 11.68 -4.39 -8.01
N SER A 114 10.46 -4.64 -8.47
CA SER A 114 9.63 -3.70 -9.23
C SER A 114 8.17 -3.84 -8.84
N ASN A 115 7.37 -2.80 -9.12
CA ASN A 115 5.92 -2.84 -8.88
C ASN A 115 5.24 -3.99 -9.64
N GLN A 116 5.73 -4.36 -10.82
CA GLN A 116 5.21 -5.50 -11.58
C GLN A 116 5.45 -6.81 -10.82
N ASN A 117 6.65 -7.02 -10.28
CA ASN A 117 6.98 -8.24 -9.55
C ASN A 117 6.21 -8.34 -8.22
N GLU A 118 6.07 -7.24 -7.49
CA GLU A 118 5.34 -7.20 -6.20
C GLU A 118 3.84 -7.47 -6.32
N GLN A 119 3.25 -7.29 -7.52
CA GLN A 119 1.85 -7.63 -7.77
C GLN A 119 1.63 -9.11 -8.08
N THR A 120 2.70 -9.90 -8.29
CA THR A 120 2.61 -11.33 -8.53
C THR A 120 2.60 -12.14 -7.22
N SER A 121 2.38 -13.45 -7.32
CA SER A 121 2.57 -14.37 -6.18
C SER A 121 4.04 -14.53 -5.74
N HIS A 122 4.99 -13.95 -6.48
CA HIS A 122 6.44 -14.05 -6.23
C HIS A 122 7.03 -12.71 -5.78
N GLY A 123 6.19 -11.79 -5.26
CA GLY A 123 6.65 -10.53 -4.68
C GLY A 123 7.73 -10.75 -3.63
N ILE A 124 8.75 -9.88 -3.64
CA ILE A 124 9.94 -10.01 -2.80
C ILE A 124 9.70 -9.37 -1.44
N ILE A 125 8.96 -8.26 -1.40
CA ILE A 125 8.75 -7.46 -0.18
C ILE A 125 8.09 -8.30 0.94
N PRO A 126 7.00 -9.07 0.69
CA PRO A 126 6.39 -9.89 1.75
C PRO A 126 7.35 -10.92 2.35
N ASN A 127 8.13 -11.62 1.51
CA ASN A 127 9.10 -12.59 2.00
C ASN A 127 10.26 -11.91 2.75
N MET A 128 10.64 -10.71 2.36
CA MET A 128 11.67 -9.93 3.05
C MET A 128 11.21 -9.50 4.45
N TRP A 129 9.94 -9.12 4.61
CA TRP A 129 9.32 -8.88 5.91
C TRP A 129 9.30 -10.15 6.79
N GLU A 130 8.87 -11.27 6.23
CA GLU A 130 8.88 -12.57 6.94
C GLU A 130 10.28 -12.91 7.42
N ARG A 131 11.28 -12.82 6.53
CA ARG A 131 12.67 -13.09 6.84
C ARG A 131 13.21 -12.17 7.94
N PHE A 132 12.97 -10.87 7.82
CA PHE A 132 13.41 -9.85 8.79
C PHE A 132 12.98 -10.18 10.23
N TRP A 133 11.74 -10.65 10.40
CA TRP A 133 11.24 -11.05 11.72
C TRP A 133 11.70 -12.45 12.13
N SER A 134 11.69 -13.42 11.22
CA SER A 134 12.04 -14.82 11.52
C SER A 134 13.51 -15.00 11.92
N GLU A 135 14.41 -14.19 11.35
CA GLU A 135 15.85 -14.18 11.65
C GLU A 135 16.23 -13.25 12.80
N ASP A 136 15.25 -12.64 13.48
CA ASP A 136 15.43 -11.65 14.55
C ASP A 136 16.42 -10.54 14.17
N VAL A 137 16.32 -10.04 12.93
CA VAL A 137 17.19 -8.95 12.44
C VAL A 137 17.09 -7.70 13.33
N PRO A 138 15.91 -7.25 13.79
CA PRO A 138 15.80 -6.17 14.77
C PRO A 138 16.63 -6.38 16.03
N GLY A 139 16.58 -7.56 16.65
CA GLY A 139 17.29 -7.87 17.90
C GLY A 139 18.82 -7.86 17.74
N ARG A 140 19.31 -7.98 16.50
CA ARG A 140 20.74 -7.97 16.16
C ARG A 140 21.31 -6.57 15.96
N ILE A 141 20.46 -5.54 15.83
CA ILE A 141 20.88 -4.17 15.56
C ILE A 141 20.87 -3.36 16.86
N LYS A 142 22.02 -2.77 17.22
CA LYS A 142 22.06 -1.79 18.32
C LYS A 142 21.40 -0.50 17.86
N GLU A 143 20.19 -0.28 18.35
CA GLU A 143 19.38 0.89 18.03
C GLU A 143 20.03 2.19 18.49
N LYS A 144 19.78 3.26 17.73
CA LYS A 144 20.02 4.63 18.18
C LYS A 144 19.02 4.95 19.30
N ALA A 145 19.50 5.53 20.40
CA ALA A 145 18.66 5.82 21.56
C ALA A 145 17.42 6.64 21.19
N GLY A 146 16.23 6.13 21.54
CA GLY A 146 14.94 6.77 21.25
C GLY A 146 14.33 6.48 19.88
N HIS A 147 14.95 5.63 19.06
CA HIS A 147 14.47 5.26 17.72
C HIS A 147 14.23 3.75 17.62
N ALA A 148 13.08 3.29 18.12
CA ALA A 148 12.70 1.87 18.08
C ALA A 148 11.97 1.46 16.79
N SER A 149 11.75 2.40 15.88
CA SER A 149 10.96 2.19 14.67
C SER A 149 11.66 1.27 13.66
N VAL A 150 10.85 0.49 12.96
CA VAL A 150 11.26 -0.25 11.76
C VAL A 150 10.97 0.63 10.54
N TYR A 151 11.87 0.59 9.57
CA TYR A 151 11.78 1.33 8.34
C TYR A 151 11.64 0.39 7.15
N GLY A 152 10.68 0.66 6.27
CA GLY A 152 10.60 0.09 4.92
C GLY A 152 10.94 1.18 3.91
N CYS A 153 12.06 1.06 3.20
CA CYS A 153 12.61 2.14 2.38
C CYS A 153 12.68 1.74 0.92
N TYR A 154 12.42 2.72 0.06
CA TYR A 154 12.40 2.61 -1.37
C TYR A 154 13.42 3.61 -1.94
N SER A 155 14.46 3.11 -2.59
CA SER A 155 15.58 3.91 -3.10
C SER A 155 16.10 3.38 -4.44
N ASP A 156 17.14 4.03 -4.98
CA ASP A 156 17.82 3.62 -6.23
C ASP A 156 16.85 3.38 -7.41
N TYR A 157 15.86 4.26 -7.55
CA TYR A 157 14.85 4.15 -8.62
C TYR A 157 15.48 4.31 -10.00
N GLU A 158 15.27 3.33 -10.89
CA GLU A 158 15.80 3.39 -12.26
C GLU A 158 14.96 4.25 -13.22
N ASN A 159 13.65 4.32 -13.00
CA ASN A 159 12.72 5.07 -13.86
C ASN A 159 11.50 5.56 -13.08
N GLY A 160 11.74 6.31 -12.00
CA GLY A 160 10.70 6.71 -11.07
C GLY A 160 9.94 5.50 -10.52
N ALA A 161 8.59 5.54 -10.56
CA ALA A 161 7.75 4.44 -10.08
C ALA A 161 7.54 3.29 -11.08
N LEU A 162 8.01 3.41 -12.32
CA LEU A 162 7.78 2.39 -13.37
C LEU A 162 8.93 1.41 -13.54
N GLY A 163 10.11 1.73 -12.99
CA GLY A 163 11.32 0.91 -13.08
C GLY A 163 11.52 0.03 -11.85
N GLU A 164 12.67 -0.64 -11.82
CA GLU A 164 13.12 -1.30 -10.61
C GLU A 164 13.52 -0.27 -9.54
N TYR A 165 13.38 -0.70 -8.29
CA TYR A 165 13.82 0.03 -7.12
C TYR A 165 14.44 -0.93 -6.11
N THR A 166 15.27 -0.37 -5.24
CA THR A 166 15.78 -1.07 -4.07
C THR A 166 14.73 -0.97 -2.99
N PHE A 167 14.27 -2.11 -2.49
CA PHE A 167 13.57 -2.16 -1.22
C PHE A 167 14.57 -2.50 -0.10
N PHE A 168 14.47 -1.79 1.02
CA PHE A 168 15.29 -2.00 2.20
C PHE A 168 14.39 -2.05 3.43
N ILE A 169 14.63 -3.01 4.33
CA ILE A 169 13.95 -3.08 5.61
C ILE A 169 14.96 -3.09 6.74
N GLY A 170 14.81 -2.22 7.72
CA GLY A 170 15.82 -2.10 8.77
C GLY A 170 15.46 -1.15 9.91
N LYS A 171 16.47 -0.86 10.74
CA LYS A 171 16.37 0.07 11.87
C LYS A 171 17.48 1.11 11.84
N GLU A 172 17.21 2.26 12.46
CA GLU A 172 18.25 3.24 12.75
C GLU A 172 19.27 2.65 13.72
N ALA A 173 20.50 2.50 13.24
CA ALA A 173 21.59 1.96 14.03
C ALA A 173 22.35 3.06 14.77
N ALA A 174 22.89 2.75 15.95
CA ALA A 174 23.80 3.63 16.67
C ALA A 174 25.02 3.97 15.79
N VAL A 175 25.56 5.17 15.95
CA VAL A 175 26.68 5.70 15.12
C VAL A 175 27.92 4.79 15.19
N ASP A 176 28.14 4.13 16.32
CA ASP A 176 29.28 3.25 16.56
C ASP A 176 29.03 1.78 16.16
N PHE A 177 27.81 1.44 15.72
CA PHE A 177 27.44 0.08 15.40
C PHE A 177 27.97 -0.36 14.03
N GLN A 178 28.75 -1.44 14.05
CA GLN A 178 29.30 -2.08 12.87
C GLN A 178 28.27 -3.00 12.23
N THR A 179 28.05 -2.84 10.92
CA THR A 179 27.13 -3.65 10.14
C THR A 179 27.63 -5.10 10.08
N PRO A 180 26.83 -6.09 10.49
CA PRO A 180 27.17 -7.51 10.32
C PRO A 180 27.34 -7.89 8.85
N ASP A 181 28.19 -8.87 8.54
CA ASP A 181 28.53 -9.29 7.17
C ASP A 181 27.32 -9.76 6.33
N ASP A 182 26.26 -10.24 6.96
CA ASP A 182 25.03 -10.72 6.33
C ASP A 182 23.90 -9.66 6.28
N LEU A 183 24.17 -8.46 6.77
CA LEU A 183 23.27 -7.31 6.70
C LEU A 183 23.87 -6.20 5.85
N GLU A 184 23.00 -5.30 5.41
CA GLU A 184 23.35 -4.20 4.54
C GLU A 184 23.13 -2.86 5.26
N GLU A 185 23.86 -1.84 4.79
CA GLU A 185 23.70 -0.46 5.25
C GLU A 185 23.07 0.40 4.15
N LEU A 186 22.09 1.22 4.53
CA LEU A 186 21.47 2.23 3.67
C LEU A 186 21.57 3.60 4.32
N VAL A 187 22.00 4.59 3.56
CA VAL A 187 21.98 6.00 3.96
C VAL A 187 20.93 6.72 3.12
N ILE A 188 19.89 7.22 3.79
CA ILE A 188 18.87 8.07 3.19
C ILE A 188 19.33 9.52 3.35
N PRO A 189 19.50 10.29 2.26
CA PRO A 189 19.97 11.66 2.34
C PRO A 189 18.95 12.56 3.04
N ALA A 190 19.45 13.67 3.60
CA ALA A 190 18.59 14.70 4.15
C ALA A 190 17.68 15.29 3.06
N ALA A 191 16.38 15.42 3.35
CA ALA A 191 15.40 15.93 2.40
C ALA A 191 14.17 16.50 3.12
N ARG A 192 13.33 17.16 2.32
CA ARG A 192 11.99 17.58 2.71
C ARG A 192 11.01 16.47 2.33
N TYR A 193 10.07 16.17 3.22
CA TYR A 193 9.15 15.05 3.06
C TYR A 193 7.70 15.50 3.19
N ALA A 194 6.86 15.05 2.26
CA ALA A 194 5.41 14.99 2.45
C ALA A 194 5.07 13.72 3.23
N ILE A 195 4.28 13.85 4.30
CA ILE A 195 3.98 12.75 5.22
C ILE A 195 2.53 12.34 5.06
N PHE A 196 2.32 11.04 4.86
CA PHE A 196 1.02 10.39 4.80
C PHE A 196 0.88 9.41 5.95
N GLN A 197 -0.34 9.01 6.25
CA GLN A 197 -0.66 8.12 7.36
C GLN A 197 -1.44 6.92 6.85
N ALA A 198 -1.04 5.72 7.29
CA ALA A 198 -1.75 4.47 7.09
C ALA A 198 -1.94 3.76 8.44
N THR A 199 -2.79 2.74 8.48
CA THR A 199 -2.83 1.82 9.64
C THR A 199 -1.71 0.79 9.52
N GLN A 200 -1.51 -0.03 10.56
CA GLN A 200 -0.57 -1.16 10.53
C GLN A 200 -1.02 -2.31 9.60
N GLU A 201 -2.26 -2.25 9.09
CA GLU A 201 -2.76 -3.24 8.15
C GLU A 201 -2.05 -3.09 6.79
N PRO A 202 -1.44 -4.15 6.23
CA PRO A 202 -0.72 -4.06 4.96
C PRO A 202 -1.59 -3.51 3.81
N SER A 203 -2.89 -3.79 3.81
CA SER A 203 -3.82 -3.28 2.82
C SER A 203 -3.99 -1.75 2.91
N SER A 204 -3.89 -1.16 4.11
CA SER A 204 -3.97 0.29 4.33
C SER A 204 -2.73 0.98 3.78
N VAL A 205 -1.54 0.43 4.05
CA VAL A 205 -0.28 0.94 3.50
C VAL A 205 -0.32 0.95 1.96
N PHE A 206 -0.80 -0.13 1.36
CA PHE A 206 -0.98 -0.22 -0.09
C PHE A 206 -1.94 0.84 -0.65
N ARG A 207 -3.10 1.03 -0.01
CA ARG A 207 -4.08 2.08 -0.41
C ARG A 207 -3.48 3.48 -0.34
N VAL A 208 -2.73 3.77 0.71
CA VAL A 208 -2.10 5.09 0.88
C VAL A 208 -1.02 5.32 -0.18
N TRP A 209 -0.25 4.29 -0.58
CA TRP A 209 0.69 4.40 -1.69
C TRP A 209 0.03 4.75 -3.02
N GLN A 210 -1.11 4.15 -3.31
CA GLN A 210 -1.87 4.48 -4.51
C GLN A 210 -2.42 5.92 -4.47
N THR A 211 -2.88 6.36 -3.31
CA THR A 211 -3.28 7.76 -3.07
C THR A 211 -2.12 8.73 -3.29
N ILE A 212 -0.92 8.35 -2.83
CA ILE A 212 0.32 9.11 -3.06
C ILE A 212 0.64 9.22 -4.55
N TRP A 213 0.42 8.16 -5.33
CA TRP A 213 0.63 8.20 -6.78
C TRP A 213 -0.35 9.14 -7.48
N GLU A 214 -1.63 9.11 -7.09
CA GLU A 214 -2.65 10.04 -7.61
C GLU A 214 -2.32 11.49 -7.24
N TRP A 215 -1.98 11.74 -5.97
CA TRP A 215 -1.55 13.06 -5.49
C TRP A 215 -0.33 13.57 -6.27
N ALA A 216 0.71 12.75 -6.44
CA ALA A 216 1.91 13.13 -7.19
C ALA A 216 1.61 13.42 -8.67
N ALA A 217 0.64 12.71 -9.28
CA ALA A 217 0.21 12.94 -10.66
C ALA A 217 -0.48 14.30 -10.85
N THR A 218 -1.02 14.91 -9.79
CA THR A 218 -1.56 16.28 -9.85
C THR A 218 -0.48 17.36 -9.99
N GLY A 219 0.79 17.01 -9.82
CA GLY A 219 1.91 17.95 -9.77
C GLY A 219 2.05 18.67 -8.42
N GLN A 220 1.19 18.36 -7.44
CA GLN A 220 1.38 18.78 -6.05
C GLN A 220 2.45 17.89 -5.41
N GLY A 221 3.59 18.48 -5.05
CA GLY A 221 4.71 17.77 -4.41
C GLY A 221 5.60 17.01 -5.39
N GLU A 222 6.42 17.74 -6.15
CA GLU A 222 7.38 17.14 -7.08
C GLU A 222 8.37 16.22 -6.34
N ARG A 223 8.24 14.91 -6.57
CA ARG A 223 9.05 13.88 -5.91
C ARG A 223 10.50 13.95 -6.37
N THR A 224 11.43 13.81 -5.43
CA THR A 224 12.87 13.77 -5.72
C THR A 224 13.38 12.36 -6.02
N TYR A 225 12.64 11.33 -5.60
CA TYR A 225 13.04 9.92 -5.70
C TYR A 225 14.41 9.63 -5.04
N THR A 226 14.80 10.43 -4.05
CA THR A 226 16.08 10.27 -3.32
C THR A 226 16.00 9.25 -2.19
N GLY A 227 14.80 8.78 -1.86
CA GLY A 227 14.55 7.81 -0.80
C GLY A 227 13.21 8.09 -0.15
N ASP A 228 12.22 7.23 -0.40
CA ASP A 228 10.93 7.28 0.28
C ASP A 228 10.90 6.17 1.34
N PHE A 229 10.17 6.36 2.43
CA PHE A 229 10.15 5.33 3.48
C PHE A 229 8.88 5.31 4.32
N GLU A 230 8.52 4.12 4.75
CA GLU A 230 7.51 3.82 5.76
C GLU A 230 8.19 3.71 7.13
N VAL A 231 7.55 4.26 8.16
CA VAL A 231 7.99 4.16 9.55
C VAL A 231 6.93 3.42 10.35
N TYR A 232 7.32 2.26 10.87
CA TYR A 232 6.52 1.40 11.72
C TYR A 232 6.96 1.61 13.17
N GLY A 233 6.10 2.30 13.94
CA GLY A 233 6.28 2.55 15.36
C GLY A 233 5.72 1.43 16.24
N SER A 234 5.17 1.81 17.39
CA SER A 234 4.48 0.86 18.28
C SER A 234 3.21 0.30 17.61
N PRO A 235 2.73 -0.91 17.97
CA PRO A 235 1.54 -1.52 17.35
C PRO A 235 0.28 -0.64 17.36
N ASP A 236 0.14 0.23 18.37
CA ASP A 236 -0.99 1.15 18.53
C ASP A 236 -0.80 2.48 17.77
N GLU A 237 0.37 2.70 17.18
CA GLU A 237 0.69 3.88 16.39
C GLU A 237 0.46 3.62 14.90
N PRO A 238 0.01 4.64 14.15
CA PRO A 238 -0.15 4.51 12.71
C PRO A 238 1.22 4.38 12.01
N VAL A 239 1.20 3.81 10.80
CA VAL A 239 2.35 3.81 9.91
C VAL A 239 2.43 5.17 9.23
N LEU A 240 3.61 5.78 9.25
CA LEU A 240 3.86 7.05 8.57
C LEU A 240 4.66 6.80 7.29
N ILE A 241 4.17 7.30 6.16
CA ILE A 241 4.82 7.18 4.86
C ILE A 241 5.41 8.54 4.48
N TYR A 242 6.71 8.60 4.29
CA TYR A 242 7.49 9.78 3.98
C TYR A 242 7.89 9.77 2.51
N ILE A 243 7.42 10.77 1.77
CA ILE A 243 7.67 10.94 0.35
C ILE A 243 8.60 12.13 0.14
N ALA A 244 9.78 11.89 -0.42
CA ALA A 244 10.79 12.93 -0.61
C ALA A 244 10.35 13.89 -1.71
N ILE A 245 10.33 15.19 -1.40
CA ILE A 245 9.84 16.28 -2.28
C ILE A 245 10.87 17.41 -2.39
N LYS A 246 10.80 18.17 -3.49
CA LYS A 246 11.64 19.36 -3.71
C LYS A 246 11.34 20.51 -2.77
#